data_AF-A0A926DWP0-F1
#
_entry.id   AF-A0A926DWP0-F1
#
_cell.length_a   1.000
_cell.length_b   1.000
_cell.length_c   1.000
_cell.angle_alpha   90.00
_cell.angle_beta   90.00
_cell.angle_gamma   90.00
#
_symmetry.space_group_name_H-M   'P 1'
#
loop_
_entity.id
_entity.type
_entity.pdbx_description
1 polymer ?
#
loop_
_entity_poly.entity_id
_entity_poly.type
_entity_poly.pdbx_seq_one_letter_code
_entity_poly.pdbx_strand_id
1 'polypeptide(L)'
;MKAKHKKQVSAVVAAVLVVAIALTGTFAWQSISQTALNEVEIGSNPGGRLHDDFNGKNKDVYVENFSDSDFIFARIQLREYMETGKDAGTNRDSLDREASPVVAETDINDTSTWTVHTPGGAHSSFHNEYWKWTMGGETVFMPTFDKNKDSLAADINGTFAGPDGDPDTDNDRYDDYVEYALDDQKTADAVYDADDDEDDEGDAAVEGVDVTTAEETHTAKATQEATVLTMEEWKAQGSPTGKYWVYDSDGWAYWAEPLAPGEATGLLLDGIERQTMMTELYYAIHVTAQFSTVDSIGSKTDGSGFFRDGVTDDAFLLLSKISGNSIVSVTADNGTDSIYQTGTLQFYATVGAFGETAVDQSVTWTVSGQTSADTAIDAETGLLTVGADEPIDGVLTITATATGEAPYTGQRGTIQVKVRQATLYEITPGTTATVSIDGIEWYCLVKDEEENKALIWANSTENPGTSMPFGSSNVWRDSAVRTYLNETWLEGTTVLKEKAVETDITTRSAYNASTWITTTDKVFLLSEADLFGTFNGTTTTNPQDYTYGNSVLVPNVNMRKTNLSGSWLRSPRNSTRQLAYVITAGTVYNTLYTDSCRVRPALWVDLS
;
A
#
# COMPACT_ATOMS: atom_id res chain seq x y z
N MET A 1 105.10 46.59 11.25
CA MET A 1 104.66 45.18 11.07
C MET A 1 103.13 45.19 11.09
N LYS A 2 102.40 44.78 10.07
CA LYS A 2 102.73 44.38 8.70
C LYS A 2 101.56 44.90 7.84
N ALA A 3 101.92 45.76 6.87
CA ALA A 3 101.29 46.04 5.58
C ALA A 3 99.78 46.44 5.51
N LYS A 4 99.43 47.67 5.09
CA LYS A 4 99.39 48.21 3.69
C LYS A 4 98.26 47.58 2.86
N HIS A 5 97.47 48.25 2.03
CA HIS A 5 97.21 49.66 1.68
C HIS A 5 96.17 49.60 0.54
N LYS A 6 95.19 50.53 0.52
CA LYS A 6 94.50 51.10 -0.67
C LYS A 6 93.55 50.14 -1.46
N LYS A 7 92.40 50.55 -2.02
CA LYS A 7 91.77 51.86 -2.33
C LYS A 7 90.32 51.62 -2.86
N GLN A 8 89.43 52.62 -2.65
CA GLN A 8 88.29 53.09 -3.47
C GLN A 8 87.06 52.15 -3.68
N VAL A 9 85.89 52.45 -3.07
CA VAL A 9 84.75 53.29 -3.53
C VAL A 9 83.97 52.72 -4.73
N SER A 10 82.76 52.19 -4.48
CA SER A 10 81.47 52.54 -5.14
C SER A 10 80.42 51.42 -5.08
N ALA A 11 79.18 51.83 -4.75
CA ALA A 11 77.86 51.29 -5.08
C ALA A 11 77.61 49.76 -5.05
N VAL A 12 76.71 49.33 -4.15
CA VAL A 12 76.14 47.98 -4.10
C VAL A 12 74.79 48.00 -4.81
N VAL A 13 74.67 47.28 -5.93
CA VAL A 13 73.42 46.81 -6.54
C VAL A 13 73.56 45.31 -6.81
N ALA A 14 72.56 44.59 -6.30
CA ALA A 14 72.00 43.27 -6.65
C ALA A 14 72.79 42.30 -7.55
N ALA A 15 72.95 41.05 -7.07
CA ALA A 15 72.16 39.87 -7.52
C ALA A 15 72.90 38.54 -7.24
N VAL A 16 72.17 37.61 -6.60
CA VAL A 16 72.22 36.14 -6.76
C VAL A 16 73.43 35.37 -6.17
N LEU A 17 73.17 34.54 -5.14
CA LEU A 17 73.20 33.05 -5.20
C LEU A 17 73.45 32.41 -3.81
N VAL A 18 72.52 31.54 -3.41
CA VAL A 18 72.62 30.35 -2.52
C VAL A 18 73.19 30.51 -1.11
N VAL A 19 72.29 30.44 -0.13
CA VAL A 19 72.52 29.70 1.12
C VAL A 19 71.31 28.81 1.36
N ALA A 20 71.56 27.51 1.43
CA ALA A 20 70.60 26.50 1.85
C ALA A 20 70.02 26.86 3.23
N ILE A 21 68.71 27.04 3.31
CA ILE A 21 67.97 26.83 4.56
C ILE A 21 67.35 25.46 4.39
N ALA A 22 67.86 24.50 5.15
CA ALA A 22 67.12 23.32 5.51
C ALA A 22 65.83 23.80 6.19
N LEU A 23 64.73 23.87 5.44
CA LEU A 23 63.39 23.99 5.99
C LEU A 23 62.96 22.57 6.37
N THR A 24 63.49 22.12 7.50
CA THR A 24 62.86 21.08 8.31
C THR A 24 61.53 21.62 8.82
N GLY A 25 60.43 20.92 8.54
CA GLY A 25 59.12 21.15 9.15
C GLY A 25 58.06 21.71 8.20
N THR A 26 57.66 20.91 7.22
CA THR A 26 56.29 20.93 6.68
C THR A 26 55.34 20.49 7.79
N PHE A 27 54.56 21.42 8.34
CA PHE A 27 53.32 21.09 9.05
C PHE A 27 52.23 21.94 8.44
N ALA A 28 51.60 21.39 7.41
CA ALA A 28 50.27 21.79 6.94
C ALA A 28 49.43 20.51 7.03
N TRP A 29 49.09 20.18 8.26
CA TRP A 29 48.37 18.97 8.61
C TRP A 29 46.90 19.13 8.13
N GLN A 30 46.46 18.19 7.29
CA GLN A 30 45.12 18.10 6.71
C GLN A 30 44.70 16.65 6.93
N SER A 31 43.92 16.35 7.95
CA SER A 31 43.28 15.03 8.03
C SER A 31 41.78 15.19 7.95
N ILE A 32 41.21 14.42 7.02
CA ILE A 32 39.84 13.95 7.06
C ILE A 32 39.98 12.48 7.41
N SER A 33 39.74 12.16 8.68
CA SER A 33 39.66 10.77 9.14
C SER A 33 38.32 10.24 8.66
N GLN A 34 38.32 9.27 7.74
CA GLN A 34 37.15 8.47 7.48
C GLN A 34 36.95 7.55 8.68
N THR A 35 35.84 7.72 9.38
CA THR A 35 35.28 6.66 10.21
C THR A 35 33.88 6.47 9.65
N ALA A 36 33.76 5.51 8.76
CA ALA A 36 32.50 5.05 8.24
C ALA A 36 32.23 3.70 8.90
N LEU A 37 31.15 3.64 9.67
CA LEU A 37 30.71 2.43 10.35
C LEU A 37 29.35 2.05 9.78
N ASN A 38 29.20 0.80 9.38
CA ASN A 38 27.88 0.19 9.38
C ASN A 38 27.56 -0.06 10.85
N GLU A 39 26.46 0.50 11.37
CA GLU A 39 25.99 0.11 12.68
C GLU A 39 24.88 -0.93 12.49
N VAL A 40 25.22 -2.17 12.77
CA VAL A 40 24.30 -3.30 12.89
C VAL A 40 24.41 -3.77 14.33
N GLU A 41 23.30 -3.87 15.05
CA GLU A 41 23.36 -4.42 16.43
C GLU A 41 22.15 -5.30 16.78
N ILE A 42 21.11 -5.41 15.93
CA ILE A 42 20.06 -6.41 16.12
C ILE A 42 19.53 -6.86 14.75
N GLY A 43 19.85 -8.09 14.34
CA GLY A 43 19.56 -8.66 13.03
C GLY A 43 20.78 -8.62 12.11
N SER A 44 21.12 -9.75 11.49
CA SER A 44 22.15 -9.85 10.45
C SER A 44 21.97 -8.77 9.36
N ASN A 45 23.07 -8.14 8.93
CA ASN A 45 23.06 -7.15 7.85
C ASN A 45 22.32 -7.75 6.63
N PRO A 46 21.29 -7.07 6.11
CA PRO A 46 20.48 -7.60 5.01
C PRO A 46 21.21 -7.66 3.66
N GLY A 47 22.50 -7.33 3.63
CA GLY A 47 23.32 -7.23 2.43
C GLY A 47 23.52 -5.79 1.98
N GLY A 48 23.54 -4.83 2.90
CA GLY A 48 23.87 -3.44 2.63
C GLY A 48 25.33 -3.12 2.98
N ARG A 49 25.99 -2.31 2.15
CA ARG A 49 27.34 -1.80 2.44
C ARG A 49 27.38 -0.30 2.22
N LEU A 50 27.85 0.42 3.24
CA LEU A 50 28.20 1.83 3.10
C LEU A 50 29.50 1.96 2.30
N HIS A 51 29.48 2.81 1.29
CA HIS A 51 30.68 3.23 0.57
C HIS A 51 31.07 4.64 1.02
N ASP A 52 32.34 4.82 1.35
CA ASP A 52 32.96 6.12 1.68
C ASP A 52 34.26 6.29 0.88
N ASP A 53 34.13 6.99 -0.24
CA ASP A 53 35.22 7.18 -1.20
C ASP A 53 35.83 8.56 -1.02
N PHE A 54 37.14 8.65 -0.78
CA PHE A 54 37.83 9.92 -0.58
C PHE A 54 39.22 9.97 -1.20
N ASN A 55 39.42 10.92 -2.12
CA ASN A 55 40.71 11.10 -2.82
C ASN A 55 41.56 12.26 -2.26
N GLY A 56 41.28 12.71 -1.04
CA GLY A 56 41.90 13.91 -0.47
C GLY A 56 41.20 15.22 -0.85
N LYS A 57 40.23 15.20 -1.77
CA LYS A 57 39.45 16.38 -2.20
C LYS A 57 37.97 16.09 -2.38
N ASN A 58 37.63 15.09 -3.19
CA ASN A 58 36.27 14.65 -3.44
C ASN A 58 35.91 13.56 -2.45
N LYS A 59 34.68 13.61 -1.92
CA LYS A 59 34.15 12.67 -0.93
C LYS A 59 32.77 12.18 -1.38
N ASP A 60 32.68 10.91 -1.72
CA ASP A 60 31.43 10.29 -2.15
C ASP A 60 30.91 9.35 -1.06
N VAL A 61 29.62 9.49 -0.72
CA VAL A 61 28.95 8.66 0.30
C VAL A 61 27.65 8.11 -0.27
N TYR A 62 27.52 6.78 -0.31
CA TYR A 62 26.36 6.07 -0.86
C TYR A 62 26.27 4.65 -0.29
N VAL A 63 25.21 3.93 -0.64
CA VAL A 63 24.96 2.56 -0.16
C VAL A 63 24.83 1.62 -1.35
N GLU A 64 25.50 0.48 -1.26
CA GLU A 64 25.31 -0.67 -2.14
C GLU A 64 24.41 -1.71 -1.48
N ASN A 65 23.56 -2.37 -2.28
CA ASN A 65 22.92 -3.63 -1.91
C ASN A 65 23.68 -4.80 -2.57
N PHE A 66 24.51 -5.50 -1.80
CA PHE A 66 25.24 -6.70 -2.23
C PHE A 66 24.46 -8.00 -2.04
N SER A 67 23.22 -7.95 -1.51
CA SER A 67 22.40 -9.16 -1.38
C SER A 67 22.07 -9.76 -2.74
N ASP A 68 21.79 -11.07 -2.76
CA ASP A 68 21.42 -11.79 -3.98
C ASP A 68 19.92 -11.72 -4.31
N SER A 69 19.07 -11.46 -3.31
CA SER A 69 17.60 -11.58 -3.46
C SER A 69 16.79 -10.44 -2.86
N ASP A 70 17.31 -9.76 -1.84
CA ASP A 70 16.48 -8.95 -0.96
C ASP A 70 16.59 -7.47 -1.31
N PHE A 71 15.44 -6.79 -1.33
CA PHE A 71 15.45 -5.33 -1.37
C PHE A 71 15.81 -4.81 0.01
N ILE A 72 16.66 -3.79 0.05
CA ILE A 72 17.03 -3.11 1.30
C ILE A 72 16.50 -1.69 1.33
N PHE A 73 16.21 -1.23 2.54
CA PHE A 73 15.97 0.16 2.89
C PHE A 73 17.22 0.68 3.57
N ALA A 74 17.63 1.90 3.26
CA ALA A 74 18.85 2.50 3.78
C ALA A 74 18.57 3.88 4.39
N ARG A 75 19.24 4.16 5.50
CA ARG A 75 19.38 5.52 6.03
C ARG A 75 20.83 5.80 6.40
N ILE A 76 21.27 7.04 6.20
CA ILE A 76 22.61 7.51 6.56
C ILE A 76 22.50 8.73 7.48
N GLN A 77 23.34 8.80 8.50
CA GLN A 77 23.55 10.00 9.31
C GLN A 77 24.99 10.47 9.13
N LEU A 78 25.15 11.77 8.88
CA LEU A 78 26.44 12.43 8.78
C LEU A 78 26.68 13.26 10.05
N ARG A 79 27.85 13.08 10.68
CA ARG A 79 28.30 13.88 11.83
C ARG A 79 29.60 14.57 11.50
N GLU A 80 29.76 15.80 11.96
CA GLU A 80 30.90 16.66 11.62
C GLU A 80 31.62 17.13 12.87
N TYR A 81 32.95 17.15 12.80
CA TYR A 81 33.82 17.72 13.82
C TYR A 81 34.88 18.61 13.20
N MET A 82 35.13 19.74 13.84
CA MET A 82 36.21 20.64 13.49
C MET A 82 36.84 21.23 14.74
N GLU A 83 38.16 21.36 14.73
CA GLU A 83 38.89 22.15 15.72
C GLU A 83 40.02 22.94 15.05
N THR A 84 40.49 23.96 15.75
CA THR A 84 41.58 24.82 15.29
C THR A 84 42.66 24.93 16.36
N GLY A 85 43.89 25.21 15.95
CA GLY A 85 45.03 25.36 16.84
C GLY A 85 46.20 24.48 16.44
N LYS A 86 47.36 24.77 17.03
CA LYS A 86 48.65 24.17 16.67
C LYS A 86 48.65 22.64 16.79
N ASP A 87 47.89 22.10 17.74
CA ASP A 87 47.76 20.66 17.95
C ASP A 87 46.46 20.08 17.37
N ALA A 88 45.79 20.77 16.44
CA ALA A 88 44.59 20.25 15.76
C ALA A 88 44.86 18.86 15.16
N GLY A 89 43.92 17.94 15.40
CA GLY A 89 43.92 16.47 15.44
C GLY A 89 45.21 15.66 15.54
N THR A 90 46.25 16.26 16.09
CA THR A 90 47.45 15.59 16.59
C THR A 90 47.41 15.52 18.11
N ASN A 91 48.23 14.66 18.72
CA ASN A 91 48.36 14.52 20.17
C ASN A 91 46.99 14.39 20.89
N ARG A 92 46.06 13.61 20.31
CA ARG A 92 44.63 13.62 20.68
C ARG A 92 44.38 13.30 22.16
N ASP A 93 45.26 12.55 22.79
CA ASP A 93 45.16 12.16 24.21
C ASP A 93 45.89 13.12 25.17
N SER A 94 46.55 14.16 24.66
CA SER A 94 47.33 15.09 25.47
C SER A 94 46.43 16.07 26.24
N LEU A 95 46.61 16.16 27.56
CA LEU A 95 45.91 17.12 28.41
C LEU A 95 46.34 18.57 28.18
N ASP A 96 47.53 18.79 27.60
CA ASP A 96 48.11 20.12 27.35
C ASP A 96 47.97 20.56 25.88
N ARG A 97 47.07 19.92 25.14
CA ARG A 97 46.88 20.11 23.70
C ARG A 97 46.41 21.53 23.36
N GLU A 98 47.14 22.21 22.48
CA GLU A 98 46.81 23.53 21.93
C GLU A 98 45.83 23.41 20.75
N ALA A 99 44.63 22.89 21.01
CA ALA A 99 43.52 22.81 20.07
C ALA A 99 42.21 23.25 20.71
N SER A 100 41.30 23.83 19.93
CA SER A 100 39.99 24.29 20.39
C SER A 100 38.91 23.87 19.39
N PRO A 101 37.89 23.12 19.83
CA PRO A 101 36.81 22.72 18.95
C PRO A 101 36.01 23.95 18.51
N VAL A 102 35.61 23.97 17.24
CA VAL A 102 34.81 25.06 16.67
C VAL A 102 33.40 25.09 17.26
N VAL A 103 32.86 23.91 17.57
CA VAL A 103 31.61 23.75 18.33
C VAL A 103 31.96 23.33 19.75
N ALA A 104 31.51 24.11 20.73
CA ALA A 104 31.79 23.83 22.14
C ALA A 104 31.26 22.45 22.57
N GLU A 105 31.91 21.84 23.56
CA GLU A 105 31.51 20.54 24.16
C GLU A 105 31.63 19.33 23.22
N THR A 106 32.33 19.47 22.08
CA THR A 106 32.65 18.36 21.18
C THR A 106 34.08 17.85 21.40
N ASP A 107 34.30 16.55 21.24
CA ASP A 107 35.59 15.87 21.44
C ASP A 107 35.99 15.08 20.17
N ILE A 108 37.25 15.26 19.74
CA ILE A 108 37.82 14.54 18.58
C ILE A 108 37.80 13.02 18.77
N ASN A 109 37.90 12.53 20.01
CA ASN A 109 37.98 11.10 20.31
C ASN A 109 36.61 10.46 20.58
N ASP A 110 35.53 11.24 20.59
CA ASP A 110 34.17 10.76 20.85
C ASP A 110 33.22 11.22 19.75
N THR A 111 33.02 10.38 18.73
CA THR A 111 32.15 10.66 17.57
C THR A 111 30.69 10.87 17.95
N SER A 112 30.25 10.38 19.11
CA SER A 112 28.88 10.62 19.60
C SER A 112 28.64 12.08 19.96
N THR A 113 29.70 12.82 20.32
CA THR A 113 29.66 14.26 20.61
C THR A 113 29.73 15.13 19.36
N TRP A 114 30.02 14.55 18.19
CA TRP A 114 30.15 15.31 16.95
C TRP A 114 28.81 15.91 16.51
N THR A 115 28.87 17.02 15.79
CA THR A 115 27.65 17.75 15.41
C THR A 115 26.92 16.99 14.31
N VAL A 116 25.67 16.62 14.55
CA VAL A 116 24.81 16.01 13.53
C VAL A 116 24.53 17.01 12.41
N HIS A 117 24.73 16.58 11.17
CA HIS A 117 24.37 17.35 9.99
C HIS A 117 22.85 17.28 9.75
N THR A 118 22.23 18.43 9.48
CA THR A 118 20.78 18.59 9.35
C THR A 118 20.49 19.83 8.49
N PRO A 119 20.03 19.73 7.24
CA PRO A 119 19.91 20.88 6.35
C PRO A 119 19.27 22.12 7.01
N GLY A 120 20.01 23.25 7.02
CA GLY A 120 19.59 24.50 7.67
C GLY A 120 19.83 24.60 9.19
N GLY A 121 20.54 23.63 9.79
CA GLY A 121 20.78 23.54 11.23
C GLY A 121 22.05 24.25 11.77
N ALA A 122 22.41 23.89 13.01
CA ALA A 122 23.45 24.57 13.80
C ALA A 122 24.89 24.40 13.27
N HIS A 123 25.17 23.39 12.44
CA HIS A 123 26.45 23.21 11.72
C HIS A 123 26.68 24.31 10.65
N SER A 124 25.75 25.25 10.47
CA SER A 124 26.00 26.44 9.66
C SER A 124 27.29 27.18 10.04
N SER A 125 27.82 27.04 11.26
CA SER A 125 29.16 27.55 11.62
C SER A 125 30.29 26.93 10.79
N PHE A 126 30.26 25.63 10.49
CA PHE A 126 31.24 24.99 9.61
C PHE A 126 31.04 25.44 8.15
N HIS A 127 29.79 25.45 7.70
CA HIS A 127 29.43 25.64 6.29
C HIS A 127 29.40 27.10 5.82
N ASN A 128 29.25 28.05 6.74
CA ASN A 128 29.27 29.48 6.42
C ASN A 128 30.69 30.03 6.25
N GLU A 129 31.69 29.39 6.86
CA GLU A 129 33.05 29.94 6.95
C GLU A 129 34.13 28.99 6.43
N TYR A 130 34.06 27.69 6.72
CA TYR A 130 35.22 26.79 6.55
C TYR A 130 35.07 25.82 5.40
N TRP A 131 33.90 25.20 5.26
CA TRP A 131 33.65 24.12 4.30
C TRP A 131 32.36 24.34 3.54
N LYS A 132 32.23 23.70 2.39
CA LYS A 132 30.99 23.63 1.63
C LYS A 132 30.84 22.21 1.13
N TRP A 133 29.66 21.64 1.34
CA TRP A 133 29.33 20.32 0.80
C TRP A 133 28.57 20.43 -0.51
N THR A 134 28.82 19.45 -1.38
CA THR A 134 27.99 19.16 -2.56
C THR A 134 27.20 17.90 -2.24
N MET A 135 25.87 17.99 -2.31
CA MET A 135 24.94 16.91 -1.97
C MET A 135 24.26 16.39 -3.23
N GLY A 136 23.99 15.08 -3.29
CA GLY A 136 23.40 14.47 -4.49
C GLY A 136 24.42 14.22 -5.59
N GLY A 137 24.09 13.39 -6.57
CA GLY A 137 24.95 13.06 -7.69
C GLY A 137 24.95 11.57 -8.03
N GLU A 138 25.89 11.17 -8.88
CA GLU A 138 26.18 9.80 -9.26
C GLU A 138 27.70 9.60 -9.38
N THR A 139 28.17 8.37 -9.20
CA THR A 139 29.56 7.98 -9.43
C THR A 139 29.63 6.59 -10.07
N VAL A 140 30.85 6.13 -10.37
CA VAL A 140 31.12 4.75 -10.78
C VAL A 140 31.85 4.05 -9.64
N PHE A 141 31.28 2.95 -9.16
CA PHE A 141 31.80 2.19 -8.04
C PHE A 141 32.19 0.78 -8.45
N MET A 142 33.09 0.18 -7.67
CA MET A 142 33.37 -1.25 -7.74
C MET A 142 32.51 -1.95 -6.67
N PRO A 143 31.66 -2.92 -7.04
CA PRO A 143 30.91 -3.70 -6.08
C PRO A 143 31.79 -4.30 -4.99
N THR A 144 31.30 -4.26 -3.75
CA THR A 144 32.07 -4.67 -2.57
C THR A 144 32.50 -6.12 -2.63
N PHE A 145 33.73 -6.38 -2.20
CA PHE A 145 34.23 -7.74 -1.95
C PHE A 145 33.96 -8.20 -0.52
N ASP A 146 33.61 -7.28 0.38
CA ASP A 146 33.17 -7.62 1.74
C ASP A 146 31.66 -7.87 1.76
N LYS A 147 31.30 -9.13 1.49
CA LYS A 147 29.93 -9.65 1.57
C LYS A 147 29.67 -10.36 2.91
N ASN A 148 30.56 -10.20 3.90
CA ASN A 148 30.30 -10.66 5.25
C ASN A 148 29.20 -9.77 5.85
N LYS A 149 28.11 -10.39 6.27
CA LYS A 149 26.97 -9.69 6.85
C LYS A 149 27.26 -9.23 8.28
N ASP A 150 28.16 -9.87 8.99
CA ASP A 150 28.48 -9.47 10.37
C ASP A 150 29.50 -8.33 10.41
N SER A 151 30.25 -8.14 9.33
CA SER A 151 31.20 -7.03 9.17
C SER A 151 30.52 -5.66 9.29
N LEU A 152 30.95 -4.88 10.28
CA LEU A 152 30.56 -3.48 10.46
C LEU A 152 31.41 -2.52 9.61
N ALA A 153 32.39 -3.01 8.86
CA ALA A 153 33.29 -2.18 8.07
C ALA A 153 32.58 -1.54 6.86
N ALA A 154 32.79 -0.26 6.62
CA ALA A 154 32.40 0.32 5.33
C ALA A 154 33.37 -0.10 4.21
N ASP A 155 32.91 -0.05 2.96
CA ASP A 155 33.82 -0.12 1.81
C ASP A 155 34.50 1.25 1.66
N ILE A 156 35.82 1.26 1.82
CA ILE A 156 36.63 2.48 1.81
C ILE A 156 37.50 2.51 0.56
N ASN A 157 37.34 3.55 -0.26
CA ASN A 157 38.22 3.82 -1.39
C ASN A 157 39.03 5.09 -1.13
N GLY A 158 40.34 4.92 -0.92
CA GLY A 158 41.26 6.02 -0.59
C GLY A 158 41.34 6.29 0.91
N THR A 159 42.38 5.77 1.56
CA THR A 159 42.57 5.88 3.01
C THR A 159 43.56 6.97 3.38
N PHE A 160 43.45 7.51 4.60
CA PHE A 160 44.43 8.47 5.10
C PHE A 160 45.84 7.88 5.23
N ALA A 161 45.94 6.57 5.50
CA ALA A 161 47.21 5.87 5.61
C ALA A 161 47.83 5.54 4.25
N GLY A 162 47.07 5.62 3.16
CA GLY A 162 47.58 5.30 1.84
C GLY A 162 47.94 3.82 1.68
N PRO A 163 48.64 3.47 0.59
CA PRO A 163 48.93 2.09 0.23
C PRO A 163 49.91 1.38 1.16
N ASP A 164 50.68 2.10 1.99
CA ASP A 164 51.62 1.51 2.96
C ASP A 164 50.96 1.17 4.31
N GLY A 165 49.74 1.68 4.56
CA GLY A 165 48.99 1.48 5.79
C GLY A 165 49.56 2.23 7.00
N ASP A 166 50.51 3.15 6.80
CA ASP A 166 51.12 3.96 7.85
C ASP A 166 50.60 5.41 7.80
N PRO A 167 49.71 5.81 8.73
CA PRO A 167 49.17 7.17 8.77
C PRO A 167 50.21 8.28 9.03
N ASP A 168 51.43 7.92 9.47
CA ASP A 168 52.54 8.84 9.65
C ASP A 168 53.29 9.16 8.34
N THR A 169 53.05 8.40 7.25
CA THR A 169 53.62 8.68 5.93
C THR A 169 52.80 9.76 5.20
N ASP A 170 53.30 11.00 5.21
CA ASP A 170 52.58 12.13 4.58
C ASP A 170 52.50 12.06 3.03
N ASN A 171 53.37 11.29 2.37
CA ASN A 171 53.60 11.42 0.92
C ASN A 171 52.62 10.62 0.05
N ASP A 172 51.95 9.62 0.61
CA ASP A 172 51.10 8.66 -0.10
C ASP A 172 49.66 8.61 0.46
N ARG A 173 49.28 9.60 1.27
CA ARG A 173 47.91 9.75 1.76
C ARG A 173 46.92 9.75 0.60
N TYR A 174 45.94 8.85 0.67
CA TYR A 174 44.91 8.65 -0.35
C TYR A 174 45.44 8.19 -1.73
N ASP A 175 46.73 7.83 -1.87
CA ASP A 175 47.28 7.30 -3.13
C ASP A 175 46.76 5.88 -3.45
N ASP A 176 46.09 5.23 -2.50
CA ASP A 176 45.33 3.98 -2.64
C ASP A 176 43.91 4.19 -3.21
N TYR A 177 43.48 5.44 -3.43
CA TYR A 177 42.23 5.74 -4.13
C TYR A 177 42.27 5.26 -5.58
N VAL A 178 41.21 4.59 -6.02
CA VAL A 178 41.02 4.13 -7.39
C VAL A 178 39.82 4.84 -8.00
N GLU A 179 40.07 5.58 -9.08
CA GLU A 179 39.02 6.10 -9.95
C GLU A 179 38.58 4.98 -10.91
N TYR A 180 37.34 4.53 -10.79
CA TYR A 180 36.79 3.47 -11.65
C TYR A 180 36.08 4.07 -12.87
N ALA A 181 36.26 3.44 -14.02
CA ALA A 181 35.42 3.66 -15.20
C ALA A 181 34.39 2.53 -15.34
N LEU A 182 33.28 2.82 -16.04
CA LEU A 182 32.29 1.80 -16.35
C LEU A 182 32.96 0.60 -17.05
N ASP A 183 32.53 -0.60 -16.65
CA ASP A 183 33.03 -1.87 -17.15
C ASP A 183 34.47 -2.23 -16.73
N ASP A 184 35.15 -1.42 -15.90
CA ASP A 184 36.42 -1.83 -15.29
C ASP A 184 36.22 -3.11 -14.47
N GLN A 185 37.18 -4.03 -14.54
CA GLN A 185 37.10 -5.32 -13.85
C GLN A 185 38.20 -5.42 -12.80
N LYS A 186 37.81 -5.92 -11.61
CA LYS A 186 38.74 -6.24 -10.53
C LYS A 186 38.51 -7.69 -10.11
N THR A 187 39.59 -8.45 -10.03
CA THR A 187 39.58 -9.81 -9.46
C THR A 187 40.23 -9.75 -8.08
N ALA A 188 39.50 -10.17 -7.05
CA ALA A 188 39.97 -10.21 -5.67
C ALA A 188 39.19 -11.27 -4.89
N ASP A 189 39.64 -11.52 -3.66
CA ASP A 189 38.97 -12.41 -2.73
C ASP A 189 37.72 -11.72 -2.16
N ALA A 190 36.55 -12.28 -2.45
CA ALA A 190 35.28 -11.91 -1.83
C ALA A 190 35.09 -12.73 -0.54
N VAL A 191 34.73 -12.04 0.54
CA VAL A 191 34.51 -12.63 1.87
C VAL A 191 33.01 -12.71 2.11
N TYR A 192 32.53 -13.89 2.48
CA TYR A 192 31.13 -14.18 2.76
C TYR A 192 30.95 -14.60 4.22
N ASP A 193 29.82 -14.24 4.79
CA ASP A 193 29.31 -14.80 6.05
C ASP A 193 29.16 -16.32 5.91
N ALA A 194 29.68 -17.08 6.88
CA ALA A 194 29.70 -18.54 6.89
C ALA A 194 28.89 -19.18 8.02
N ASP A 195 28.32 -18.39 8.93
CA ASP A 195 27.52 -18.92 10.03
C ASP A 195 26.14 -18.24 10.16
N ASP A 196 25.54 -18.37 11.33
CA ASP A 196 24.15 -17.94 11.60
C ASP A 196 24.09 -16.90 12.74
N ASP A 197 25.24 -16.51 13.31
CA ASP A 197 25.26 -15.51 14.38
C ASP A 197 25.30 -14.07 13.82
N GLU A 198 25.56 -13.09 14.67
CA GLU A 198 25.49 -11.66 14.31
C GLU A 198 26.68 -10.88 14.91
N ASP A 199 27.69 -11.58 15.40
CA ASP A 199 28.84 -10.99 16.09
C ASP A 199 29.89 -10.57 15.05
N ASP A 200 30.22 -9.28 14.94
CA ASP A 200 31.34 -8.85 14.09
C ASP A 200 32.68 -9.37 14.64
N GLU A 201 33.27 -10.37 13.99
CA GLU A 201 34.56 -10.92 14.39
C GLU A 201 35.75 -10.07 13.91
N GLY A 202 35.53 -9.19 12.93
CA GLY A 202 36.57 -8.39 12.29
C GLY A 202 37.83 -9.20 11.95
N ASP A 203 38.99 -8.71 12.36
CA ASP A 203 40.29 -9.38 12.14
C ASP A 203 40.42 -10.75 12.84
N ALA A 204 39.52 -11.09 13.77
CA ALA A 204 39.54 -12.35 14.50
C ALA A 204 38.78 -13.48 13.80
N ALA A 205 38.10 -13.19 12.68
CA ALA A 205 37.31 -14.15 11.91
C ALA A 205 38.13 -15.39 11.48
N VAL A 206 37.50 -16.56 11.54
CA VAL A 206 38.06 -17.87 11.23
C VAL A 206 37.46 -18.43 9.94
N GLU A 207 38.30 -18.60 8.91
CA GLU A 207 37.90 -19.21 7.63
C GLU A 207 37.25 -20.60 7.79
N GLY A 208 36.07 -20.77 7.20
CA GLY A 208 35.23 -21.97 7.25
C GLY A 208 34.45 -22.15 8.55
N VAL A 209 34.52 -21.18 9.47
CA VAL A 209 33.68 -21.10 10.66
C VAL A 209 32.84 -19.82 10.57
N ASP A 210 33.51 -18.67 10.65
CA ASP A 210 32.88 -17.35 10.73
C ASP A 210 32.72 -16.76 9.30
N VAL A 211 33.73 -16.97 8.44
CA VAL A 211 33.72 -16.47 7.04
C VAL A 211 34.14 -17.52 6.02
N THR A 212 33.74 -17.35 4.76
CA THR A 212 34.29 -18.08 3.61
C THR A 212 34.81 -17.15 2.53
N THR A 213 35.96 -17.47 1.98
CA THR A 213 36.61 -16.65 0.95
C THR A 213 36.54 -17.31 -0.42
N ALA A 214 36.18 -16.54 -1.46
CA ALA A 214 36.18 -16.99 -2.85
C ALA A 214 36.75 -15.91 -3.79
N GLU A 215 37.63 -16.32 -4.71
CA GLU A 215 38.13 -15.41 -5.75
C GLU A 215 37.00 -15.08 -6.73
N GLU A 216 36.65 -13.79 -6.84
CA GLU A 216 35.58 -13.29 -7.70
C GLU A 216 36.07 -12.17 -8.60
N THR A 217 35.40 -11.98 -9.73
CA THR A 217 35.63 -10.84 -10.61
C THR A 217 34.40 -9.97 -10.63
N HIS A 218 34.52 -8.78 -10.05
CA HIS A 218 33.49 -7.75 -10.11
C HIS A 218 33.74 -6.81 -11.29
N THR A 219 32.66 -6.19 -11.77
CA THR A 219 32.68 -5.20 -12.84
C THR A 219 32.10 -3.91 -12.29
N ALA A 220 32.81 -2.80 -12.49
CA ALA A 220 32.41 -1.48 -12.02
C ALA A 220 31.08 -1.05 -12.65
N LYS A 221 30.22 -0.44 -11.82
CA LYS A 221 28.86 -0.03 -12.19
C LYS A 221 28.65 1.44 -11.85
N ALA A 222 27.74 2.10 -12.57
CA ALA A 222 27.25 3.39 -12.12
C ALA A 222 26.33 3.20 -10.90
N THR A 223 26.41 4.13 -9.96
CA THR A 223 25.34 4.32 -8.98
C THR A 223 24.08 4.82 -9.68
N GLN A 224 22.98 4.91 -8.95
CA GLN A 224 21.86 5.72 -9.41
C GLN A 224 22.22 7.22 -9.37
N GLU A 225 21.47 8.06 -10.08
CA GLU A 225 21.55 9.53 -9.97
C GLU A 225 20.58 10.00 -8.87
N ALA A 226 21.08 10.69 -7.85
CA ALA A 226 20.25 11.15 -6.75
C ALA A 226 20.25 12.68 -6.60
N THR A 227 19.10 13.21 -6.22
CA THR A 227 19.00 14.51 -5.55
C THR A 227 18.84 14.33 -4.04
N VAL A 228 19.15 15.36 -3.25
CA VAL A 228 18.87 15.38 -1.81
C VAL A 228 17.79 16.42 -1.53
N LEU A 229 16.71 15.99 -0.89
CA LEU A 229 15.57 16.83 -0.51
C LEU A 229 15.50 16.93 1.01
N THR A 230 15.08 18.07 1.53
CA THR A 230 14.60 18.15 2.92
C THR A 230 13.23 17.46 3.05
N MET A 231 12.89 17.01 4.26
CA MET A 231 11.57 16.46 4.57
C MET A 231 10.42 17.44 4.21
N GLU A 232 10.64 18.75 4.38
CA GLU A 232 9.67 19.78 3.99
C GLU A 232 9.47 19.82 2.46
N GLU A 233 10.55 19.84 1.68
CA GLU A 233 10.48 19.83 0.21
C GLU A 233 9.81 18.56 -0.32
N TRP A 234 10.14 17.40 0.28
CA TRP A 234 9.52 16.14 -0.07
C TRP A 234 8.00 16.15 0.18
N LYS A 235 7.56 16.65 1.34
CA LYS A 235 6.12 16.84 1.64
C LYS A 235 5.46 17.82 0.69
N ALA A 236 6.13 18.92 0.33
CA ALA A 236 5.62 19.90 -0.63
C ALA A 236 5.39 19.30 -2.03
N GLN A 237 6.13 18.25 -2.39
CA GLN A 237 5.95 17.50 -3.64
C GLN A 237 4.84 16.43 -3.56
N GLY A 238 4.14 16.30 -2.43
CA GLY A 238 3.13 15.26 -2.20
C GLY A 238 3.71 13.92 -1.74
N SER A 239 4.93 13.96 -1.18
CA SER A 239 5.63 12.81 -0.61
C SER A 239 5.82 11.63 -1.58
N PRO A 240 6.26 11.81 -2.84
CA PRO A 240 6.45 10.68 -3.76
C PRO A 240 7.55 9.72 -3.29
N THR A 241 7.55 8.48 -3.79
CA THR A 241 8.72 7.59 -3.70
C THR A 241 9.62 7.82 -4.91
N GLY A 242 10.92 7.55 -4.79
CA GLY A 242 11.84 7.61 -5.93
C GLY A 242 13.32 7.67 -5.56
N LYS A 243 14.13 7.92 -6.60
CA LYS A 243 15.60 7.89 -6.60
C LYS A 243 16.23 9.15 -6.01
N TYR A 244 16.02 9.37 -4.72
CA TYR A 244 16.58 10.52 -4.01
C TYR A 244 16.65 10.26 -2.51
N TRP A 245 17.49 11.03 -1.85
CA TRP A 245 17.57 11.06 -0.40
C TRP A 245 16.59 12.09 0.18
N VAL A 246 15.91 11.74 1.26
CA VAL A 246 15.07 12.64 2.04
C VAL A 246 15.70 12.82 3.42
N TYR A 247 16.19 14.02 3.69
CA TYR A 247 16.85 14.41 4.93
C TYR A 247 15.82 14.86 5.95
N ASP A 248 15.76 14.17 7.08
CA ASP A 248 14.86 14.49 8.17
C ASP A 248 15.50 15.39 9.23
N SER A 249 14.65 15.98 10.07
CA SER A 249 14.99 16.90 11.15
C SER A 249 15.82 16.28 12.28
N ASP A 250 15.86 14.96 12.39
CA ASP A 250 16.69 14.22 13.35
C ASP A 250 18.12 13.97 12.84
N GLY A 251 18.43 14.35 11.60
CA GLY A 251 19.74 14.20 11.00
C GLY A 251 19.92 12.95 10.14
N TRP A 252 18.92 12.06 10.08
CA TRP A 252 18.94 10.90 9.19
C TRP A 252 18.46 11.28 7.78
N ALA A 253 19.18 10.80 6.77
CA ALA A 253 18.79 10.85 5.37
C ALA A 253 18.30 9.45 4.93
N TYR A 254 17.08 9.37 4.44
CA TYR A 254 16.45 8.12 4.01
C TYR A 254 16.45 7.99 2.49
N TRP A 255 16.83 6.83 1.96
CA TRP A 255 16.65 6.54 0.54
C TRP A 255 15.16 6.33 0.26
N ALA A 256 14.58 7.10 -0.66
CA ALA A 256 13.13 7.21 -0.81
C ALA A 256 12.48 6.13 -1.69
N GLU A 257 13.15 4.99 -1.89
CA GLU A 257 12.62 3.78 -2.51
C GLU A 257 13.37 2.53 -2.02
N PRO A 258 12.83 1.31 -2.19
CA PRO A 258 13.59 0.08 -1.94
C PRO A 258 14.76 -0.05 -2.93
N LEU A 259 15.96 -0.37 -2.43
CA LEU A 259 17.16 -0.59 -3.26
C LEU A 259 17.26 -2.06 -3.67
N ALA A 260 17.32 -2.33 -4.97
CA ALA A 260 17.34 -3.69 -5.51
C ALA A 260 18.70 -4.41 -5.33
N PRO A 261 18.71 -5.76 -5.26
CA PRO A 261 19.93 -6.57 -5.29
C PRO A 261 20.92 -6.15 -6.39
N GLY A 262 22.18 -5.93 -6.02
CA GLY A 262 23.28 -5.58 -6.91
C GLY A 262 23.27 -4.14 -7.44
N GLU A 263 22.41 -3.25 -6.91
CA GLU A 263 22.39 -1.81 -7.20
C GLU A 263 22.98 -0.98 -6.05
N ALA A 264 23.31 0.28 -6.34
CA ALA A 264 23.69 1.27 -5.34
C ALA A 264 22.79 2.50 -5.42
N THR A 265 22.51 3.14 -4.28
CA THR A 265 21.86 4.46 -4.23
C THR A 265 22.68 5.47 -5.01
N GLY A 266 22.09 6.60 -5.40
CA GLY A 266 22.91 7.76 -5.76
C GLY A 266 23.57 8.39 -4.54
N LEU A 267 24.43 9.38 -4.79
CA LEU A 267 25.25 9.98 -3.76
C LEU A 267 24.40 10.77 -2.76
N LEU A 268 24.65 10.58 -1.47
CA LEU A 268 24.19 11.51 -0.44
C LEU A 268 25.12 12.73 -0.39
N LEU A 269 26.43 12.47 -0.38
CA LEU A 269 27.51 13.47 -0.43
C LEU A 269 28.34 13.18 -1.69
N ASP A 270 28.67 14.24 -2.43
CA ASP A 270 29.42 14.27 -3.71
C ASP A 270 30.56 15.31 -3.63
N GLY A 271 31.13 15.45 -2.44
CA GLY A 271 32.32 16.25 -2.24
C GLY A 271 32.20 17.40 -1.26
N ILE A 272 33.40 17.88 -0.93
CA ILE A 272 33.64 18.86 0.11
C ILE A 272 34.67 19.88 -0.40
N GLU A 273 34.39 21.16 -0.18
CA GLU A 273 35.23 22.25 -0.65
C GLU A 273 35.62 23.15 0.52
N ARG A 274 36.93 23.26 0.76
CA ARG A 274 37.47 24.19 1.76
C ARG A 274 37.32 25.64 1.29
N GLN A 275 36.58 26.44 2.05
CA GLN A 275 36.33 27.85 1.78
C GLN A 275 37.42 28.75 2.36
N THR A 276 37.90 28.46 3.59
CA THR A 276 38.91 29.26 4.28
C THR A 276 40.25 28.55 4.36
N MET A 277 41.32 29.25 3.95
CA MET A 277 42.69 28.76 4.03
C MET A 277 43.27 29.00 5.44
N MET A 278 43.36 27.94 6.24
CA MET A 278 44.06 27.91 7.52
C MET A 278 45.03 26.72 7.55
N THR A 279 46.14 26.85 8.29
CA THR A 279 47.20 25.83 8.37
C THR A 279 47.13 24.95 9.63
N GLU A 280 46.29 25.33 10.60
CA GLU A 280 46.20 24.73 11.94
C GLU A 280 44.73 24.33 12.22
N LEU A 281 44.21 23.34 11.48
CA LEU A 281 42.83 22.88 11.59
C LEU A 281 42.71 21.36 11.40
N TYR A 282 41.72 20.75 12.06
CA TYR A 282 41.22 19.40 11.78
C TYR A 282 39.79 19.48 11.32
N TYR A 283 39.40 18.65 10.37
CA TYR A 283 38.01 18.49 10.00
C TYR A 283 37.72 17.03 9.64
N ALA A 284 36.68 16.45 10.21
CA ALA A 284 36.30 15.08 9.90
C ALA A 284 34.78 14.91 9.82
N ILE A 285 34.40 13.89 9.05
CA ILE A 285 33.03 13.46 8.86
C ILE A 285 32.95 12.01 9.30
N HIS A 286 32.07 11.75 10.25
CA HIS A 286 31.71 10.40 10.66
C HIS A 286 30.41 10.02 9.95
N VAL A 287 30.40 8.85 9.33
CA VAL A 287 29.27 8.37 8.53
C VAL A 287 28.74 7.11 9.17
N THR A 288 27.46 7.12 9.51
CA THR A 288 26.75 5.96 10.05
C THR A 288 25.67 5.57 9.05
N ALA A 289 25.64 4.31 8.63
CA ALA A 289 24.58 3.78 7.79
C ALA A 289 23.84 2.64 8.50
N GLN A 290 22.54 2.53 8.19
CA GLN A 290 21.70 1.44 8.66
C GLN A 290 20.86 0.90 7.52
N PHE A 291 20.73 -0.42 7.51
CA PHE A 291 20.04 -1.16 6.47
C PHE A 291 18.97 -2.05 7.06
N SER A 292 17.92 -2.29 6.30
CA SER A 292 16.88 -3.23 6.70
C SER A 292 16.13 -3.81 5.51
N THR A 293 15.61 -5.03 5.62
CA THR A 293 14.60 -5.55 4.68
C THR A 293 13.20 -5.07 5.07
N VAL A 294 12.22 -5.24 4.17
CA VAL A 294 10.82 -4.84 4.45
C VAL A 294 10.24 -5.47 5.72
N ASP A 295 10.63 -6.71 6.01
CA ASP A 295 10.13 -7.49 7.16
C ASP A 295 10.86 -7.17 8.47
N SER A 296 12.00 -6.47 8.39
CA SER A 296 12.88 -6.17 9.53
C SER A 296 13.06 -4.67 9.78
N ILE A 297 12.25 -3.79 9.17
CA ILE A 297 12.34 -2.32 9.37
C ILE A 297 12.29 -1.94 10.86
N GLY A 298 11.60 -2.77 11.65
CA GLY A 298 11.55 -2.68 13.10
C GLY A 298 10.16 -2.33 13.62
N SER A 299 10.09 -2.24 14.94
CA SER A 299 8.87 -1.95 15.69
C SER A 299 9.10 -0.76 16.59
N LYS A 300 8.21 0.24 16.51
CA LYS A 300 8.26 1.40 17.41
C LYS A 300 7.93 1.01 18.84
N THR A 301 7.12 -0.03 19.03
CA THR A 301 6.73 -0.51 20.36
C THR A 301 7.89 -1.25 21.05
N ASP A 302 8.65 -2.03 20.29
CA ASP A 302 9.76 -2.81 20.81
C ASP A 302 11.10 -2.05 20.78
N GLY A 303 11.15 -0.91 20.08
CA GLY A 303 12.37 -0.12 19.91
C GLY A 303 13.43 -0.86 19.10
N SER A 304 13.01 -1.57 18.05
CA SER A 304 13.88 -2.40 17.21
C SER A 304 14.06 -1.83 15.79
N GLY A 305 15.05 -2.33 15.06
CA GLY A 305 15.39 -1.87 13.71
C GLY A 305 15.64 -0.36 13.69
N PHE A 306 15.11 0.34 12.68
CA PHE A 306 15.27 1.79 12.56
C PHE A 306 14.65 2.56 13.74
N PHE A 307 13.71 1.98 14.47
CA PHE A 307 13.04 2.66 15.59
C PHE A 307 13.88 2.71 16.88
N ARG A 308 15.00 1.98 16.95
CA ARG A 308 15.89 2.00 18.12
C ARG A 308 16.46 3.38 18.40
N ASP A 309 17.00 4.03 17.38
CA ASP A 309 17.65 5.34 17.50
C ASP A 309 16.66 6.51 17.39
N GLY A 310 15.37 6.20 17.47
CA GLY A 310 14.29 7.12 17.20
C GLY A 310 14.02 7.27 15.70
N VAL A 311 12.75 7.54 15.42
CA VAL A 311 12.22 7.89 14.10
C VAL A 311 11.21 9.00 14.34
N THR A 312 11.33 10.11 13.63
CA THR A 312 10.33 11.18 13.74
C THR A 312 8.99 10.75 13.16
N ASP A 313 7.93 11.49 13.48
CA ASP A 313 6.62 11.30 12.87
C ASP A 313 6.64 11.39 11.34
N ASP A 314 7.46 12.28 10.76
CA ASP A 314 7.57 12.43 9.31
C ASP A 314 8.35 11.26 8.68
N ALA A 315 9.46 10.83 9.31
CA ALA A 315 10.21 9.66 8.86
C ALA A 315 9.39 8.36 8.99
N PHE A 316 8.54 8.24 10.01
CA PHE A 316 7.59 7.13 10.14
C PHE A 316 6.64 7.06 8.93
N LEU A 317 6.11 8.20 8.49
CA LEU A 317 5.26 8.28 7.29
C LEU A 317 6.03 7.93 6.01
N LEU A 318 7.29 8.39 5.90
CA LEU A 318 8.17 8.05 4.79
C LEU A 318 8.44 6.54 4.73
N LEU A 319 8.84 5.93 5.84
CA LEU A 319 9.10 4.49 5.95
C LEU A 319 7.85 3.67 5.60
N SER A 320 6.67 4.06 6.10
CA SER A 320 5.40 3.42 5.74
C SER A 320 5.18 3.44 4.22
N LYS A 321 5.45 4.58 3.58
CA LYS A 321 5.20 4.76 2.16
C LYS A 321 6.17 3.97 1.28
N ILE A 322 7.46 3.99 1.60
CA ILE A 322 8.48 3.27 0.80
C ILE A 322 8.42 1.76 1.00
N SER A 323 7.98 1.29 2.18
CA SER A 323 7.86 -0.15 2.48
C SER A 323 6.51 -0.76 2.09
N GLY A 324 5.50 0.06 1.78
CA GLY A 324 4.14 -0.41 1.51
C GLY A 324 3.35 -0.81 2.78
N ASN A 325 3.91 -0.59 3.97
CA ASN A 325 3.20 -0.82 5.24
C ASN A 325 2.08 0.20 5.41
N SER A 326 0.83 -0.24 5.22
CA SER A 326 -0.34 0.64 5.27
C SER A 326 -0.63 1.11 6.70
N ILE A 327 -0.63 2.42 6.93
CA ILE A 327 -0.97 3.03 8.22
C ILE A 327 -2.44 2.82 8.60
N VAL A 328 -3.32 2.81 7.60
CA VAL A 328 -4.74 2.52 7.81
C VAL A 328 -5.05 1.25 7.05
N SER A 329 -5.37 0.19 7.77
CA SER A 329 -5.82 -1.07 7.20
C SER A 329 -7.34 -1.12 7.24
N VAL A 330 -7.97 -1.49 6.12
CA VAL A 330 -9.43 -1.56 5.98
C VAL A 330 -9.85 -2.99 5.72
N THR A 331 -10.86 -3.47 6.44
CA THR A 331 -11.43 -4.81 6.26
C THR A 331 -12.95 -4.73 6.12
N ALA A 332 -13.50 -5.63 5.31
CA ALA A 332 -14.94 -5.87 5.24
C ALA A 332 -15.35 -6.90 6.32
N ASP A 333 -16.58 -6.79 6.81
CA ASP A 333 -17.16 -7.78 7.70
C ASP A 333 -17.12 -9.18 7.06
N ASN A 334 -16.72 -10.18 7.86
CA ASN A 334 -16.43 -11.55 7.43
C ASN A 334 -15.40 -11.69 6.29
N GLY A 335 -14.62 -10.63 5.97
CA GLY A 335 -13.62 -10.66 4.91
C GLY A 335 -14.18 -10.83 3.50
N THR A 336 -15.46 -10.51 3.27
CA THR A 336 -16.08 -10.61 1.94
C THR A 336 -15.52 -9.58 0.96
N ASP A 337 -15.35 -9.98 -0.29
CA ASP A 337 -14.92 -9.13 -1.41
C ASP A 337 -16.10 -8.67 -2.30
N SER A 338 -17.33 -9.08 -1.95
CA SER A 338 -18.54 -8.75 -2.71
C SER A 338 -19.75 -8.46 -1.84
N ILE A 339 -20.66 -7.67 -2.39
CA ILE A 339 -21.94 -7.28 -1.79
C ILE A 339 -23.02 -7.28 -2.86
N TYR A 340 -24.24 -7.68 -2.50
CA TYR A 340 -25.37 -7.66 -3.43
C TYR A 340 -26.06 -6.29 -3.48
N GLN A 341 -26.71 -5.98 -4.61
CA GLN A 341 -27.63 -4.83 -4.73
C GLN A 341 -28.65 -4.82 -3.59
N THR A 342 -28.97 -3.66 -3.03
CA THR A 342 -29.83 -3.49 -1.82
C THR A 342 -29.27 -4.06 -0.52
N GLY A 343 -28.09 -4.68 -0.56
CA GLY A 343 -27.39 -5.20 0.61
C GLY A 343 -26.71 -4.09 1.41
N THR A 344 -26.33 -4.45 2.62
CA THR A 344 -25.48 -3.62 3.49
C THR A 344 -24.24 -4.39 3.91
N LEU A 345 -23.08 -3.73 3.97
CA LEU A 345 -21.82 -4.33 4.39
C LEU A 345 -21.09 -3.39 5.34
N GLN A 346 -20.71 -3.92 6.51
CA GLN A 346 -19.96 -3.19 7.51
C GLN A 346 -18.46 -3.25 7.17
N PHE A 347 -17.77 -2.12 7.31
CA PHE A 347 -16.31 -2.05 7.22
C PHE A 347 -15.68 -1.66 8.55
N TYR A 348 -14.44 -2.09 8.75
CA TYR A 348 -13.64 -1.78 9.92
C TYR A 348 -12.29 -1.23 9.48
N ALA A 349 -11.73 -0.34 10.29
CA ALA A 349 -10.39 0.19 10.07
C ALA A 349 -9.55 0.02 11.32
N THR A 350 -8.26 -0.24 11.13
CA THR A 350 -7.24 -0.16 12.18
C THR A 350 -6.18 0.85 11.76
N VAL A 351 -5.82 1.74 12.68
CA VAL A 351 -4.85 2.81 12.48
C VAL A 351 -3.58 2.49 13.25
N GLY A 352 -2.45 2.38 12.56
CA GLY A 352 -1.18 1.97 13.12
C GLY A 352 -0.30 1.27 12.08
N ALA A 353 1.01 1.28 12.29
CA ALA A 353 1.99 0.55 11.48
C ALA A 353 3.23 0.25 12.33
N PHE A 354 4.11 -0.64 11.86
CA PHE A 354 5.39 -0.97 12.51
C PHE A 354 5.24 -1.33 14.00
N GLY A 355 4.31 -2.24 14.30
CA GLY A 355 4.03 -2.70 15.66
C GLY A 355 3.30 -1.68 16.55
N GLU A 356 3.15 -0.42 16.11
CA GLU A 356 2.40 0.61 16.84
C GLU A 356 0.92 0.58 16.45
N THR A 357 0.05 0.63 17.47
CA THR A 357 -1.38 0.90 17.30
C THR A 357 -1.67 2.31 17.78
N ALA A 358 -2.31 3.13 16.95
CA ALA A 358 -2.70 4.49 17.34
C ALA A 358 -3.67 4.44 18.53
N VAL A 359 -3.50 5.35 19.49
CA VAL A 359 -4.43 5.45 20.64
C VAL A 359 -5.83 5.83 20.16
N ASP A 360 -5.89 6.75 19.20
CA ASP A 360 -7.14 7.14 18.54
C ASP A 360 -7.32 6.39 17.22
N GLN A 361 -8.31 5.49 17.19
CA GLN A 361 -8.69 4.69 16.02
C GLN A 361 -9.76 5.37 15.15
N SER A 362 -10.10 6.64 15.43
CA SER A 362 -11.15 7.35 14.72
C SER A 362 -10.82 7.55 13.24
N VAL A 363 -11.77 7.20 12.39
CA VAL A 363 -11.70 7.36 10.93
C VAL A 363 -12.98 7.96 10.40
N THR A 364 -12.90 8.56 9.21
CA THR A 364 -14.07 8.93 8.39
C THR A 364 -14.10 8.09 7.13
N TRP A 365 -15.31 7.68 6.74
CA TRP A 365 -15.54 6.76 5.63
C TRP A 365 -16.05 7.47 4.38
N THR A 366 -15.57 7.02 3.22
CA THR A 366 -16.08 7.45 1.90
C THR A 366 -16.15 6.27 0.94
N VAL A 367 -17.10 6.32 0.00
CA VAL A 367 -17.26 5.36 -1.10
C VAL A 367 -17.15 6.09 -2.43
N SER A 368 -16.40 5.49 -3.35
CA SER A 368 -16.22 5.95 -4.74
C SER A 368 -16.43 4.78 -5.72
N GLY A 369 -16.71 5.10 -6.99
CA GLY A 369 -16.99 4.12 -8.04
C GLY A 369 -18.47 3.76 -8.19
N GLN A 370 -19.33 4.26 -7.30
CA GLN A 370 -20.77 4.10 -7.39
C GLN A 370 -21.37 4.89 -8.56
N THR A 371 -22.41 4.31 -9.15
CA THR A 371 -23.24 4.93 -10.18
C THR A 371 -24.67 5.14 -9.73
N SER A 372 -25.14 4.35 -8.76
CA SER A 372 -26.43 4.57 -8.11
C SER A 372 -26.33 5.74 -7.13
N ALA A 373 -27.35 6.60 -7.13
CA ALA A 373 -27.50 7.68 -6.15
C ALA A 373 -27.86 7.15 -4.74
N ASP A 374 -28.36 5.92 -4.66
CA ASP A 374 -28.75 5.27 -3.41
C ASP A 374 -27.61 4.45 -2.80
N THR A 375 -26.47 4.31 -3.50
CA THR A 375 -25.26 3.71 -2.95
C THR A 375 -24.49 4.73 -2.11
N ALA A 376 -24.40 4.48 -0.80
CA ALA A 376 -23.73 5.38 0.15
C ALA A 376 -23.07 4.59 1.29
N ILE A 377 -22.04 5.17 1.89
CA ILE A 377 -21.45 4.69 3.14
C ILE A 377 -21.68 5.71 4.24
N ASP A 378 -22.06 5.24 5.42
CA ASP A 378 -22.15 6.09 6.59
C ASP A 378 -20.74 6.53 7.04
N ALA A 379 -20.54 7.85 7.09
CA ALA A 379 -19.21 8.45 7.27
C ALA A 379 -18.58 8.16 8.64
N GLU A 380 -19.37 7.83 9.65
CA GLU A 380 -18.91 7.60 11.03
C GLU A 380 -18.80 6.11 11.34
N THR A 381 -19.78 5.32 10.87
CA THR A 381 -19.88 3.91 11.21
C THR A 381 -19.22 2.99 10.19
N GLY A 382 -19.03 3.41 8.93
CA GLY A 382 -18.49 2.56 7.87
C GLY A 382 -19.49 1.52 7.32
N LEU A 383 -20.79 1.70 7.57
CA LEU A 383 -21.83 0.85 7.01
C LEU A 383 -22.14 1.27 5.57
N LEU A 384 -21.75 0.45 4.59
CA LEU A 384 -22.11 0.60 3.19
C LEU A 384 -23.54 0.11 2.96
N THR A 385 -24.32 0.85 2.19
CA THR A 385 -25.61 0.43 1.61
C THR A 385 -25.51 0.56 0.08
N VAL A 386 -25.89 -0.49 -0.64
CA VAL A 386 -25.80 -0.52 -2.12
C VAL A 386 -27.18 -0.30 -2.74
N GLY A 387 -27.28 0.60 -3.72
CA GLY A 387 -28.51 0.86 -4.45
C GLY A 387 -28.99 -0.34 -5.28
N ALA A 388 -30.30 -0.38 -5.58
CA ALA A 388 -30.90 -1.47 -6.36
C ALA A 388 -30.48 -1.45 -7.86
N ASP A 389 -30.01 -0.30 -8.34
CA ASP A 389 -29.61 -0.04 -9.72
C ASP A 389 -28.09 0.05 -9.91
N GLU A 390 -27.31 -0.29 -8.87
CA GLU A 390 -25.85 -0.38 -9.00
C GLU A 390 -25.47 -1.55 -9.94
N PRO A 391 -24.62 -1.36 -10.97
CA PRO A 391 -24.28 -2.38 -11.94
C PRO A 391 -23.66 -3.61 -11.29
N ILE A 392 -24.11 -4.79 -11.74
CA ILE A 392 -23.44 -6.05 -11.45
C ILE A 392 -22.02 -6.01 -12.01
N ASP A 393 -21.07 -6.59 -11.27
CA ASP A 393 -19.62 -6.52 -11.50
C ASP A 393 -19.02 -5.10 -11.38
N GLY A 394 -19.82 -4.11 -10.96
CA GLY A 394 -19.33 -2.79 -10.57
C GLY A 394 -18.38 -2.89 -9.37
N VAL A 395 -17.34 -2.05 -9.34
CA VAL A 395 -16.35 -2.04 -8.26
C VAL A 395 -16.51 -0.77 -7.44
N LEU A 396 -16.79 -0.93 -6.15
CA LEU A 396 -16.83 0.16 -5.18
C LEU A 396 -15.50 0.20 -4.43
N THR A 397 -14.88 1.37 -4.33
CA THR A 397 -13.69 1.60 -3.52
C THR A 397 -14.07 2.32 -2.24
N ILE A 398 -13.87 1.63 -1.12
CA ILE A 398 -14.13 2.13 0.22
C ILE A 398 -12.83 2.68 0.79
N THR A 399 -12.87 3.90 1.31
CA THR A 399 -11.71 4.59 1.88
C THR A 399 -12.00 4.99 3.31
N ALA A 400 -11.14 4.57 4.24
CA ALA A 400 -11.07 5.11 5.59
C ALA A 400 -9.97 6.16 5.66
N THR A 401 -10.27 7.33 6.22
CA THR A 401 -9.29 8.40 6.48
C THR A 401 -9.19 8.64 7.97
N ALA A 402 -8.01 8.44 8.55
CA ALA A 402 -7.77 8.65 9.98
C ALA A 402 -7.96 10.13 10.37
N THR A 403 -8.66 10.36 11.48
CA THR A 403 -8.99 11.69 12.00
C THR A 403 -8.40 11.97 13.37
N GLY A 404 -7.69 11.00 13.94
CA GLY A 404 -6.97 11.17 15.20
C GLY A 404 -5.78 12.12 15.08
N GLU A 405 -4.84 12.01 16.01
CA GLU A 405 -3.67 12.90 16.09
C GLU A 405 -2.54 12.53 15.10
N ALA A 406 -1.58 13.43 14.94
CA ALA A 406 -0.36 13.16 14.17
C ALA A 406 0.42 11.97 14.78
N PRO A 407 1.13 11.18 13.97
CA PRO A 407 1.32 11.29 12.51
C PRO A 407 0.14 10.77 11.67
N TYR A 408 -0.89 10.20 12.30
CA TYR A 408 -1.94 9.44 11.62
C TYR A 408 -2.97 10.31 10.91
N THR A 409 -3.17 11.56 11.35
CA THR A 409 -4.19 12.44 10.80
C THR A 409 -4.11 12.54 9.27
N GLY A 410 -5.21 12.25 8.58
CA GLY A 410 -5.32 12.35 7.13
C GLY A 410 -4.76 11.15 6.35
N GLN A 411 -4.10 10.19 7.02
CA GLN A 411 -3.66 8.95 6.39
C GLN A 411 -4.85 8.09 5.98
N ARG A 412 -4.70 7.33 4.89
CA ARG A 412 -5.82 6.63 4.24
C ARG A 412 -5.51 5.17 3.98
N GLY A 413 -6.55 4.36 4.11
CA GLY A 413 -6.58 2.96 3.74
C GLY A 413 -7.76 2.70 2.81
N THR A 414 -7.60 1.78 1.88
CA THR A 414 -8.65 1.46 0.90
C THR A 414 -8.87 -0.03 0.75
N ILE A 415 -10.12 -0.43 0.52
CA ILE A 415 -10.49 -1.77 0.06
C ILE A 415 -11.47 -1.66 -1.10
N GLN A 416 -11.45 -2.65 -2.00
CA GLN A 416 -12.41 -2.75 -3.10
C GLN A 416 -13.40 -3.88 -2.84
N VAL A 417 -14.68 -3.63 -3.15
CA VAL A 417 -15.74 -4.65 -3.14
C VAL A 417 -16.52 -4.66 -4.44
N LYS A 418 -16.87 -5.85 -4.91
CA LYS A 418 -17.65 -6.05 -6.14
C LYS A 418 -19.14 -6.11 -5.85
N VAL A 419 -19.93 -5.47 -6.71
CA VAL A 419 -21.38 -5.57 -6.66
C VAL A 419 -21.81 -6.81 -7.40
N ARG A 420 -22.61 -7.64 -6.75
CA ARG A 420 -23.20 -8.85 -7.33
C ARG A 420 -24.71 -8.84 -7.22
N GLN A 421 -25.33 -9.84 -7.81
CA GLN A 421 -26.75 -10.07 -7.60
C GLN A 421 -26.99 -10.74 -6.24
N ALA A 422 -28.16 -10.47 -5.66
CA ALA A 422 -28.60 -11.14 -4.45
C ALA A 422 -28.89 -12.62 -4.73
N THR A 423 -28.54 -13.47 -3.77
CA THR A 423 -29.04 -14.85 -3.72
C THR A 423 -30.45 -14.86 -3.15
N LEU A 424 -31.21 -15.92 -3.41
CA LEU A 424 -32.58 -16.04 -2.90
C LEU A 424 -32.63 -16.02 -1.36
N TYR A 425 -31.59 -16.50 -0.67
CA TYR A 425 -31.46 -16.45 0.78
C TYR A 425 -31.33 -15.02 1.32
N GLU A 426 -30.71 -14.11 0.56
CA GLU A 426 -30.45 -12.73 0.97
C GLU A 426 -31.65 -11.80 0.72
N ILE A 427 -32.55 -12.18 -0.20
CA ILE A 427 -33.71 -11.35 -0.53
C ILE A 427 -34.75 -11.38 0.57
N THR A 428 -35.10 -10.21 1.10
CA THR A 428 -36.26 -10.06 2.00
C THR A 428 -37.57 -10.24 1.21
N PRO A 429 -38.48 -11.15 1.63
CA PRO A 429 -39.75 -11.38 0.93
C PRO A 429 -40.62 -10.11 0.82
N GLY A 430 -41.28 -9.93 -0.33
CA GLY A 430 -42.20 -8.81 -0.59
C GLY A 430 -41.52 -7.47 -0.93
N THR A 431 -40.18 -7.46 -1.07
CA THR A 431 -39.42 -6.29 -1.55
C THR A 431 -39.28 -6.30 -3.07
N THR A 432 -38.72 -5.24 -3.64
CA THR A 432 -38.42 -5.14 -5.09
C THR A 432 -37.08 -5.73 -5.48
N ALA A 433 -36.31 -6.29 -4.53
CA ALA A 433 -35.07 -6.99 -4.84
C ALA A 433 -35.36 -8.28 -5.61
N THR A 434 -34.45 -8.64 -6.53
CA THR A 434 -34.60 -9.80 -7.40
C THR A 434 -33.36 -10.68 -7.42
N VAL A 435 -33.56 -11.96 -7.73
CA VAL A 435 -32.52 -12.95 -8.03
C VAL A 435 -32.70 -13.43 -9.47
N SER A 436 -31.60 -13.67 -10.18
CA SER A 436 -31.64 -14.27 -11.51
C SER A 436 -31.56 -15.78 -11.37
N ILE A 437 -32.57 -16.46 -11.90
CA ILE A 437 -32.59 -17.92 -12.00
C ILE A 437 -33.03 -18.26 -13.42
N ASP A 438 -32.20 -19.03 -14.12
CA ASP A 438 -32.39 -19.38 -15.53
C ASP A 438 -32.55 -18.16 -16.45
N GLY A 439 -31.82 -17.08 -16.15
CA GLY A 439 -31.87 -15.82 -16.92
C GLY A 439 -33.17 -15.04 -16.75
N ILE A 440 -33.97 -15.36 -15.74
CA ILE A 440 -35.20 -14.65 -15.38
C ILE A 440 -35.01 -14.02 -14.02
N GLU A 441 -35.43 -12.75 -13.90
CA GLU A 441 -35.45 -12.03 -12.62
C GLU A 441 -36.69 -12.42 -11.80
N TRP A 442 -36.48 -12.80 -10.54
CA TRP A 442 -37.53 -13.28 -9.65
C TRP A 442 -37.64 -12.45 -8.38
N TYR A 443 -38.86 -12.03 -8.06
CA TYR A 443 -39.18 -11.54 -6.71
C TYR A 443 -39.34 -12.73 -5.76
N CYS A 444 -38.85 -12.61 -4.53
CA CYS A 444 -39.23 -13.50 -3.43
C CYS A 444 -40.49 -12.95 -2.75
N LEU A 445 -41.56 -13.74 -2.69
CA LEU A 445 -42.82 -13.35 -2.06
C LEU A 445 -42.97 -13.93 -0.65
N VAL A 446 -42.53 -15.17 -0.46
CA VAL A 446 -42.61 -15.89 0.81
C VAL A 446 -41.38 -16.77 0.96
N LYS A 447 -40.87 -16.91 2.19
CA LYS A 447 -39.95 -17.96 2.61
C LYS A 447 -40.68 -18.82 3.63
N ASP A 448 -40.82 -20.10 3.34
CA ASP A 448 -41.38 -21.08 4.24
C ASP A 448 -40.20 -21.84 4.87
N GLU A 449 -39.88 -21.49 6.11
CA GLU A 449 -38.75 -22.07 6.84
C GLU A 449 -39.03 -23.51 7.29
N GLU A 450 -40.30 -23.89 7.47
CA GLU A 450 -40.68 -25.24 7.91
C GLU A 450 -40.47 -26.26 6.79
N GLU A 451 -40.83 -25.89 5.56
CA GLU A 451 -40.65 -26.73 4.37
C GLU A 451 -39.39 -26.39 3.56
N ASN A 452 -38.56 -25.46 4.04
CA ASN A 452 -37.33 -24.97 3.40
C ASN A 452 -37.52 -24.64 1.90
N LYS A 453 -38.55 -23.85 1.59
CA LYS A 453 -38.91 -23.46 0.22
C LYS A 453 -39.24 -21.98 0.13
N ALA A 454 -39.15 -21.40 -1.06
CA ALA A 454 -39.52 -20.01 -1.30
C ALA A 454 -40.54 -19.88 -2.44
N LEU A 455 -41.55 -19.04 -2.24
CA LEU A 455 -42.48 -18.65 -3.30
C LEU A 455 -41.86 -17.50 -4.07
N ILE A 456 -41.56 -17.74 -5.35
CA ILE A 456 -41.00 -16.75 -6.24
C ILE A 456 -42.00 -16.36 -7.34
N TRP A 457 -41.93 -15.11 -7.78
CA TRP A 457 -42.79 -14.59 -8.85
C TRP A 457 -41.99 -13.75 -9.84
N ALA A 458 -42.15 -14.05 -11.12
CA ALA A 458 -41.31 -13.46 -12.14
C ALA A 458 -41.50 -11.93 -12.25
N ASN A 459 -40.38 -11.22 -12.28
CA ASN A 459 -40.30 -9.79 -12.60
C ASN A 459 -40.72 -9.58 -14.06
N SER A 460 -41.31 -8.42 -14.34
CA SER A 460 -41.90 -8.09 -15.63
C SER A 460 -41.03 -7.24 -16.56
N THR A 461 -39.82 -6.88 -16.15
CA THR A 461 -38.86 -6.10 -16.95
C THR A 461 -38.17 -6.92 -18.05
N GLU A 462 -38.01 -8.23 -17.87
CA GLU A 462 -37.20 -9.11 -18.74
C GLU A 462 -38.02 -10.20 -19.48
N ASN A 463 -39.35 -10.06 -19.56
CA ASN A 463 -40.24 -10.91 -20.38
C ASN A 463 -40.29 -12.43 -20.03
N PRO A 464 -40.84 -12.83 -18.86
CA PRO A 464 -40.88 -14.24 -18.45
C PRO A 464 -41.96 -15.09 -19.14
N GLY A 465 -42.69 -14.58 -20.14
CA GLY A 465 -43.78 -15.36 -20.74
C GLY A 465 -44.36 -14.86 -22.07
N THR A 466 -44.75 -15.83 -22.89
CA THR A 466 -45.48 -15.67 -24.14
C THR A 466 -46.84 -15.00 -23.89
N SER A 467 -47.28 -14.14 -24.81
CA SER A 467 -48.66 -13.65 -24.81
C SER A 467 -49.57 -14.72 -25.40
N MET A 468 -50.57 -15.17 -24.65
CA MET A 468 -51.46 -16.23 -25.11
C MET A 468 -52.87 -16.11 -24.50
N PRO A 469 -53.89 -16.68 -25.17
CA PRO A 469 -55.20 -16.90 -24.57
C PRO A 469 -55.11 -17.74 -23.31
N PHE A 470 -55.97 -17.46 -22.34
CA PHE A 470 -56.07 -18.28 -21.14
C PHE A 470 -56.57 -19.70 -21.47
N GLY A 471 -57.52 -19.82 -22.38
CA GLY A 471 -58.04 -21.11 -22.85
C GLY A 471 -59.42 -21.00 -23.50
N SER A 472 -60.22 -22.07 -23.38
CA SER A 472 -61.62 -22.12 -23.83
C SER A 472 -62.64 -21.81 -22.72
N SER A 473 -62.17 -21.59 -21.50
CA SER A 473 -62.97 -21.20 -20.32
C SER A 473 -62.13 -20.33 -19.40
N ASN A 474 -62.72 -19.78 -18.33
CA ASN A 474 -62.00 -19.05 -17.27
C ASN A 474 -61.57 -19.96 -16.10
N VAL A 475 -61.50 -21.27 -16.32
CA VAL A 475 -61.17 -22.26 -15.28
C VAL A 475 -59.68 -22.64 -15.38
N TRP A 476 -58.94 -22.50 -14.28
CA TRP A 476 -57.48 -22.76 -14.24
C TRP A 476 -57.10 -24.17 -14.67
N ARG A 477 -57.79 -25.20 -14.14
CA ARG A 477 -57.49 -26.62 -14.41
C ARG A 477 -57.43 -26.95 -15.90
N ASP A 478 -58.36 -26.37 -16.66
CA ASP A 478 -58.55 -26.65 -18.09
C ASP A 478 -57.91 -25.56 -18.97
N SER A 479 -57.12 -24.66 -18.38
CA SER A 479 -56.54 -23.52 -19.09
C SER A 479 -55.33 -23.93 -19.93
N ALA A 480 -55.22 -23.35 -21.13
CA ALA A 480 -54.05 -23.52 -21.99
C ALA A 480 -52.78 -22.95 -21.34
N VAL A 481 -52.92 -21.91 -20.51
CA VAL A 481 -51.80 -21.33 -19.77
C VAL A 481 -51.22 -22.30 -18.74
N ARG A 482 -52.07 -23.03 -18.00
CA ARG A 482 -51.60 -24.05 -17.04
C ARG A 482 -50.81 -25.15 -17.73
N THR A 483 -51.34 -25.67 -18.85
CA THR A 483 -50.67 -26.69 -19.67
C THR A 483 -49.33 -26.16 -20.18
N TYR A 484 -49.31 -24.97 -20.78
CA TYR A 484 -48.07 -24.35 -21.26
C TYR A 484 -47.03 -24.19 -20.15
N LEU A 485 -47.42 -23.69 -18.98
CA LEU A 485 -46.51 -23.45 -17.86
C LEU A 485 -45.86 -24.74 -17.34
N ASN A 486 -46.65 -25.81 -17.18
CA ASN A 486 -46.17 -27.04 -16.55
C ASN A 486 -45.56 -28.05 -17.55
N GLU A 487 -45.98 -28.05 -18.82
CA GLU A 487 -45.52 -29.05 -19.80
C GLU A 487 -44.51 -28.50 -20.82
N THR A 488 -44.45 -27.19 -21.03
CA THR A 488 -43.57 -26.59 -22.06
C THR A 488 -42.59 -25.59 -21.47
N TRP A 489 -43.08 -24.63 -20.70
CA TRP A 489 -42.24 -23.55 -20.17
C TRP A 489 -41.26 -24.08 -19.13
N LEU A 490 -41.74 -24.83 -18.12
CA LEU A 490 -40.87 -25.36 -17.05
C LEU A 490 -39.80 -26.29 -17.63
N GLU A 491 -40.15 -27.20 -18.55
CA GLU A 491 -39.18 -28.11 -19.18
C GLU A 491 -38.08 -27.39 -19.98
N GLY A 492 -38.38 -26.18 -20.46
CA GLY A 492 -37.40 -25.30 -21.13
C GLY A 492 -36.41 -24.62 -20.18
N THR A 493 -36.61 -24.73 -18.86
CA THR A 493 -35.73 -24.17 -17.83
C THR A 493 -34.62 -25.14 -17.42
N THR A 494 -33.66 -24.69 -16.62
CA THR A 494 -32.53 -25.50 -16.15
C THR A 494 -32.62 -25.76 -14.65
N VAL A 495 -32.42 -24.73 -13.83
CA VAL A 495 -32.50 -24.83 -12.37
C VAL A 495 -33.96 -24.99 -11.91
N LEU A 496 -34.89 -24.25 -12.52
CA LEU A 496 -36.27 -24.19 -12.04
C LEU A 496 -36.99 -25.54 -12.19
N LYS A 497 -36.80 -26.29 -13.28
CA LYS A 497 -37.44 -27.62 -13.43
C LYS A 497 -37.01 -28.62 -12.37
N GLU A 498 -35.78 -28.50 -11.86
CA GLU A 498 -35.25 -29.37 -10.82
C GLU A 498 -35.74 -28.94 -9.44
N LYS A 499 -35.79 -27.62 -9.18
CA LYS A 499 -36.14 -27.05 -7.87
C LYS A 499 -37.64 -26.79 -7.67
N ALA A 500 -38.46 -26.78 -8.73
CA ALA A 500 -39.89 -26.48 -8.62
C ALA A 500 -40.65 -27.56 -7.83
N VAL A 501 -41.37 -27.12 -6.80
CA VAL A 501 -42.12 -27.96 -5.87
C VAL A 501 -43.56 -28.13 -6.34
N GLU A 502 -44.05 -29.37 -6.36
CA GLU A 502 -45.47 -29.65 -6.61
C GLU A 502 -46.34 -29.04 -5.51
N THR A 503 -47.32 -28.23 -5.91
CA THR A 503 -48.17 -27.46 -4.99
C THR A 503 -49.62 -27.66 -5.34
N ASP A 504 -50.46 -27.88 -4.33
CA ASP A 504 -51.90 -27.89 -4.50
C ASP A 504 -52.45 -26.47 -4.63
N ILE A 505 -53.01 -26.19 -5.79
CA ILE A 505 -53.53 -24.89 -6.21
C ILE A 505 -55.05 -24.97 -6.25
N THR A 506 -55.69 -24.23 -5.35
CA THR A 506 -57.15 -24.17 -5.26
C THR A 506 -57.70 -22.94 -5.99
N THR A 507 -58.69 -23.11 -6.85
CA THR A 507 -59.37 -22.05 -7.60
C THR A 507 -60.88 -22.26 -7.59
N ARG A 508 -61.66 -21.19 -7.76
CA ARG A 508 -63.11 -21.31 -7.91
C ARG A 508 -63.46 -21.95 -9.24
N SER A 509 -64.48 -22.80 -9.24
CA SER A 509 -64.88 -23.58 -10.42
C SER A 509 -65.46 -22.74 -11.56
N ALA A 510 -65.95 -21.53 -11.26
CA ALA A 510 -66.44 -20.54 -12.22
C ALA A 510 -66.60 -19.16 -11.56
N TYR A 511 -67.00 -18.17 -12.35
CA TYR A 511 -67.45 -16.87 -11.84
C TYR A 511 -68.57 -17.02 -10.81
N ASN A 512 -68.42 -16.40 -9.63
CA ASN A 512 -69.34 -16.48 -8.48
C ASN A 512 -69.66 -17.91 -7.98
N ALA A 513 -68.84 -18.89 -8.30
CA ALA A 513 -69.04 -20.25 -7.78
C ALA A 513 -68.69 -20.35 -6.29
N SER A 514 -69.47 -21.14 -5.55
CA SER A 514 -69.17 -21.59 -4.20
C SER A 514 -68.41 -22.93 -4.16
N THR A 515 -68.24 -23.57 -5.32
CA THR A 515 -67.49 -24.81 -5.47
C THR A 515 -66.07 -24.54 -5.95
N TRP A 516 -65.16 -25.43 -5.58
CA TRP A 516 -63.71 -25.29 -5.76
C TRP A 516 -63.15 -26.41 -6.62
N ILE A 517 -62.03 -26.12 -7.26
CA ILE A 517 -61.21 -27.06 -8.01
C ILE A 517 -59.80 -26.97 -7.44
N THR A 518 -59.21 -28.12 -7.14
CA THR A 518 -57.81 -28.25 -6.75
C THR A 518 -57.05 -28.94 -7.87
N THR A 519 -55.90 -28.38 -8.22
CA THR A 519 -54.91 -28.98 -9.14
C THR A 519 -53.58 -29.07 -8.42
N THR A 520 -52.76 -30.06 -8.79
CA THR A 520 -51.38 -30.14 -8.31
C THR A 520 -50.49 -29.65 -9.45
N ASP A 521 -49.78 -28.54 -9.21
CA ASP A 521 -49.02 -27.81 -10.21
C ASP A 521 -47.63 -27.43 -9.67
N LYS A 522 -46.59 -27.48 -10.51
CA LYS A 522 -45.28 -26.92 -10.17
C LYS A 522 -45.20 -25.42 -10.47
N VAL A 523 -45.88 -24.99 -11.53
CA VAL A 523 -45.91 -23.58 -11.95
C VAL A 523 -47.34 -23.12 -12.12
N PHE A 524 -47.65 -21.93 -11.60
CA PHE A 524 -48.98 -21.38 -11.58
C PHE A 524 -48.97 -19.86 -11.80
N LEU A 525 -50.16 -19.27 -11.86
CA LEU A 525 -50.33 -17.82 -11.78
C LEU A 525 -50.81 -17.43 -10.40
N LEU A 526 -50.45 -16.23 -9.93
CA LEU A 526 -51.04 -15.69 -8.72
C LEU A 526 -52.53 -15.39 -8.90
N SER A 527 -53.27 -15.39 -7.80
CA SER A 527 -54.69 -15.06 -7.76
C SER A 527 -54.91 -13.55 -7.61
N GLU A 528 -56.16 -13.11 -7.79
CA GLU A 528 -56.57 -11.75 -7.42
C GLU A 528 -56.36 -11.48 -5.93
N ALA A 529 -56.55 -12.49 -5.08
CA ALA A 529 -56.38 -12.34 -3.65
C ALA A 529 -54.90 -12.16 -3.26
N ASP A 530 -54.00 -12.89 -3.90
CA ASP A 530 -52.55 -12.77 -3.67
C ASP A 530 -52.03 -11.34 -3.89
N LEU A 531 -52.62 -10.61 -4.84
CA LEU A 531 -52.18 -9.25 -5.19
C LEU A 531 -53.03 -8.15 -4.54
N PHE A 532 -54.32 -8.38 -4.29
CA PHE A 532 -55.27 -7.32 -3.93
C PHE A 532 -56.13 -7.66 -2.71
N GLY A 533 -56.08 -8.90 -2.21
CA GLY A 533 -56.91 -9.36 -1.09
C GLY A 533 -58.39 -9.43 -1.46
N THR A 534 -58.70 -9.56 -2.75
CA THR A 534 -60.06 -9.56 -3.29
C THR A 534 -60.33 -10.77 -4.16
N PHE A 535 -61.61 -11.15 -4.23
CA PHE A 535 -62.16 -12.00 -5.28
C PHE A 535 -63.28 -11.24 -5.98
N ASN A 536 -63.20 -11.11 -7.30
CA ASN A 536 -64.17 -10.38 -8.10
C ASN A 536 -64.40 -8.93 -7.61
N GLY A 537 -63.30 -8.24 -7.24
CA GLY A 537 -63.33 -6.87 -6.73
C GLY A 537 -63.89 -6.72 -5.31
N THR A 538 -64.22 -7.81 -4.63
CA THR A 538 -64.72 -7.80 -3.24
C THR A 538 -63.68 -8.40 -2.30
N THR A 539 -63.44 -7.78 -1.15
CA THR A 539 -62.48 -8.30 -0.15
C THR A 539 -62.79 -9.75 0.23
N THR A 540 -61.76 -10.59 0.28
CA THR A 540 -61.87 -11.98 0.71
C THR A 540 -60.88 -12.30 1.82
N THR A 541 -61.33 -13.08 2.79
CA THR A 541 -60.50 -13.66 3.86
C THR A 541 -60.48 -15.19 3.76
N ASN A 542 -61.08 -15.77 2.71
CA ASN A 542 -61.10 -17.20 2.52
C ASN A 542 -59.69 -17.67 2.08
N PRO A 543 -58.99 -18.51 2.87
CA PRO A 543 -57.65 -18.99 2.52
C PRO A 543 -57.57 -19.64 1.13
N GLN A 544 -58.66 -20.26 0.67
CA GLN A 544 -58.72 -20.93 -0.64
C GLN A 544 -58.65 -19.96 -1.85
N ASP A 545 -58.90 -18.66 -1.64
CA ASP A 545 -58.70 -17.65 -2.68
C ASP A 545 -57.20 -17.27 -2.84
N TYR A 546 -56.35 -17.56 -1.85
CA TYR A 546 -54.92 -17.25 -1.82
C TYR A 546 -54.07 -18.47 -2.23
N THR A 547 -52.82 -18.22 -2.63
CA THR A 547 -51.81 -19.25 -2.86
C THR A 547 -51.19 -19.73 -1.54
N TYR A 548 -51.04 -18.83 -0.57
CA TYR A 548 -50.46 -19.13 0.73
C TYR A 548 -51.13 -18.32 1.83
N GLY A 549 -51.46 -18.96 2.95
CA GLY A 549 -52.13 -18.31 4.07
C GLY A 549 -53.49 -17.70 3.68
N ASN A 550 -53.74 -16.45 4.09
CA ASN A 550 -55.00 -15.74 3.86
C ASN A 550 -54.83 -14.22 3.69
N SER A 551 -53.66 -13.78 3.23
CA SER A 551 -53.29 -12.36 3.13
C SER A 551 -52.57 -12.05 1.81
N VAL A 552 -52.48 -10.75 1.48
CA VAL A 552 -51.82 -10.27 0.26
C VAL A 552 -50.33 -10.63 0.28
N LEU A 553 -49.88 -11.33 -0.76
CA LEU A 553 -48.48 -11.75 -0.96
C LEU A 553 -47.66 -10.70 -1.72
N VAL A 554 -48.32 -9.81 -2.48
CA VAL A 554 -47.66 -8.75 -3.27
C VAL A 554 -48.10 -7.36 -2.79
N PRO A 555 -47.68 -6.91 -1.60
CA PRO A 555 -48.12 -5.64 -1.03
C PRO A 555 -47.58 -4.42 -1.80
N ASN A 556 -46.36 -4.52 -2.35
CA ASN A 556 -45.71 -3.42 -3.05
C ASN A 556 -46.30 -3.21 -4.46
N VAL A 557 -46.81 -2.00 -4.73
CA VAL A 557 -47.38 -1.65 -6.04
C VAL A 557 -46.37 -1.75 -7.19
N ASN A 558 -45.09 -1.51 -6.93
CA ASN A 558 -44.06 -1.53 -7.98
C ASN A 558 -43.79 -2.95 -8.50
N MET A 559 -43.96 -3.99 -7.68
CA MET A 559 -43.89 -5.40 -8.14
C MET A 559 -45.07 -5.77 -9.05
N ARG A 560 -46.24 -5.15 -8.81
CA ARG A 560 -47.46 -5.35 -9.59
C ARG A 560 -47.43 -4.62 -10.93
N LYS A 561 -46.76 -3.47 -11.00
CA LYS A 561 -46.57 -2.73 -12.26
C LYS A 561 -45.85 -3.59 -13.28
N THR A 562 -46.11 -3.29 -14.54
CA THR A 562 -45.44 -3.94 -15.65
C THR A 562 -45.29 -2.99 -16.82
N ASN A 563 -44.18 -3.11 -17.54
CA ASN A 563 -43.97 -2.41 -18.81
C ASN A 563 -44.64 -3.12 -20.00
N LEU A 564 -45.37 -4.22 -19.73
CA LEU A 564 -46.05 -5.04 -20.72
C LEU A 564 -47.56 -4.72 -20.78
N SER A 565 -48.27 -5.19 -21.81
CA SER A 565 -49.71 -4.96 -22.04
C SER A 565 -50.67 -5.60 -21.00
N GLY A 566 -50.15 -6.03 -19.85
CA GLY A 566 -50.86 -6.67 -18.76
C GLY A 566 -50.71 -8.19 -18.71
N SER A 567 -50.90 -8.77 -17.51
CA SER A 567 -50.65 -10.19 -17.22
C SER A 567 -51.81 -10.89 -16.55
N TRP A 568 -52.05 -12.15 -16.92
CA TRP A 568 -53.10 -12.99 -16.36
C TRP A 568 -52.96 -13.22 -14.85
N LEU A 569 -54.11 -13.33 -14.17
CA LEU A 569 -54.26 -13.94 -12.85
C LEU A 569 -55.16 -15.17 -12.98
N ARG A 570 -55.03 -16.17 -12.11
CA ARG A 570 -55.86 -17.41 -12.19
C ARG A 570 -57.31 -17.27 -11.70
N SER A 571 -57.79 -16.05 -11.43
CA SER A 571 -59.08 -15.81 -10.79
C SER A 571 -60.18 -15.43 -11.80
N PRO A 572 -61.32 -16.16 -11.85
CA PRO A 572 -62.53 -15.72 -12.56
C PRO A 572 -63.02 -14.35 -12.07
N ARG A 573 -63.42 -13.46 -13.00
CA ARG A 573 -63.86 -12.09 -12.65
C ARG A 573 -64.94 -11.58 -13.59
N ASN A 574 -65.89 -10.80 -13.06
CA ASN A 574 -66.98 -10.08 -13.75
C ASN A 574 -68.04 -10.94 -14.48
N SER A 575 -67.68 -12.00 -15.18
CA SER A 575 -68.62 -12.89 -15.86
C SER A 575 -68.05 -14.29 -16.10
N THR A 576 -68.89 -15.22 -16.57
CA THR A 576 -68.47 -16.58 -16.96
C THR A 576 -67.52 -16.62 -18.18
N ARG A 577 -67.27 -15.47 -18.81
CA ARG A 577 -66.37 -15.35 -19.97
C ARG A 577 -65.07 -14.60 -19.68
N GLN A 578 -64.88 -14.14 -18.45
CA GLN A 578 -63.82 -13.20 -18.11
C GLN A 578 -62.98 -13.68 -16.94
N LEU A 579 -61.72 -13.22 -16.95
CA LEU A 579 -60.68 -13.55 -15.98
C LEU A 579 -60.01 -12.27 -15.50
N ALA A 580 -59.52 -12.29 -14.26
CA ALA A 580 -58.73 -11.19 -13.71
C ALA A 580 -57.36 -11.11 -14.42
N TYR A 581 -56.90 -9.89 -14.64
CA TYR A 581 -55.56 -9.62 -15.14
C TYR A 581 -55.08 -8.27 -14.58
N VAL A 582 -53.76 -8.07 -14.54
CA VAL A 582 -53.13 -6.83 -14.03
C VAL A 582 -52.67 -5.99 -15.20
N ILE A 583 -53.04 -4.71 -15.24
CA ILE A 583 -52.59 -3.76 -16.28
C ILE A 583 -51.25 -3.10 -15.91
N THR A 584 -50.66 -2.36 -16.84
CA THR A 584 -49.38 -1.63 -16.67
C THR A 584 -49.28 -0.82 -15.38
N ALA A 585 -50.39 -0.19 -14.96
CA ALA A 585 -50.49 0.62 -13.75
C ALA A 585 -50.41 -0.19 -12.43
N GLY A 586 -50.36 -1.52 -12.48
CA GLY A 586 -50.35 -2.40 -11.30
C GLY A 586 -51.74 -2.56 -10.67
N THR A 587 -52.81 -2.29 -11.41
CA THR A 587 -54.21 -2.42 -10.95
C THR A 587 -54.90 -3.61 -11.62
N VAL A 588 -55.91 -4.17 -10.95
CA VAL A 588 -56.67 -5.30 -11.47
C VAL A 588 -57.80 -4.85 -12.40
N TYR A 589 -57.93 -5.54 -13.53
CA TYR A 589 -59.02 -5.44 -14.49
C TYR A 589 -59.50 -6.84 -14.88
N ASN A 590 -60.49 -6.91 -15.79
CA ASN A 590 -60.96 -8.15 -16.39
C ASN A 590 -60.93 -8.08 -17.92
N THR A 591 -60.64 -9.21 -18.56
CA THR A 591 -60.73 -9.34 -20.02
C THR A 591 -61.23 -10.73 -20.41
N LEU A 592 -61.58 -10.96 -21.68
CA LEU A 592 -62.12 -12.25 -22.12
C LEU A 592 -61.01 -13.30 -22.06
N TYR A 593 -61.32 -14.53 -21.60
CA TYR A 593 -60.33 -15.62 -21.53
C TYR A 593 -59.72 -15.99 -22.91
N THR A 594 -60.36 -15.54 -24.00
CA THR A 594 -59.89 -15.71 -25.39
C THR A 594 -58.89 -14.65 -25.82
N ASP A 595 -58.79 -13.52 -25.11
CA ASP A 595 -57.84 -12.47 -25.43
C ASP A 595 -56.42 -12.93 -25.11
N SER A 596 -55.41 -12.39 -25.79
CA SER A 596 -54.02 -12.73 -25.45
C SER A 596 -53.46 -11.75 -24.43
N CYS A 597 -53.05 -12.28 -23.28
CA CYS A 597 -52.33 -11.52 -22.26
C CYS A 597 -51.03 -12.22 -21.86
N ARG A 598 -50.14 -11.49 -21.19
CA ARG A 598 -48.86 -12.05 -20.76
C ARG A 598 -49.05 -13.04 -19.61
N VAL A 599 -48.17 -14.03 -19.59
CA VAL A 599 -48.08 -15.03 -18.53
C VAL A 599 -46.92 -14.63 -17.62
N ARG A 600 -47.16 -14.46 -16.32
CA ARG A 600 -46.14 -14.20 -15.29
C ARG A 600 -46.10 -15.38 -14.32
N PRO A 601 -45.19 -16.34 -14.50
CA PRO A 601 -45.14 -17.54 -13.68
C PRO A 601 -44.83 -17.23 -12.22
N ALA A 602 -45.46 -17.98 -11.32
CA ALA A 602 -45.12 -18.13 -9.92
C ALA A 602 -44.92 -19.62 -9.61
N LEU A 603 -44.00 -19.92 -8.71
CA LEU A 603 -43.71 -21.27 -8.27
C LEU A 603 -43.06 -21.27 -6.90
N TRP A 604 -43.20 -22.39 -6.20
CA TRP A 604 -42.37 -22.70 -5.06
C TRP A 604 -41.09 -23.36 -5.53
N VAL A 605 -39.95 -22.89 -5.02
CA VAL A 605 -38.64 -23.52 -5.23
C VAL A 605 -38.10 -24.07 -3.92
N ASP A 606 -37.60 -25.30 -3.98
CA ASP A 606 -36.86 -25.92 -2.90
C ASP A 606 -35.53 -25.18 -2.69
N LEU A 607 -35.22 -24.82 -1.45
CA LEU A 607 -33.99 -24.12 -1.10
C LEU A 607 -32.84 -25.09 -0.75
N SER A 608 -33.09 -26.39 -0.57
CA SER A 608 -32.06 -27.37 -0.19
C SER A 608 -30.99 -27.64 -1.25
#